data_AF-A0A7Y8J217-F1
#
_entry.id   AF-A0A7Y8J217-F1
#
_cell.length_a   1.000
_cell.length_b   1.000
_cell.length_c   1.000
_cell.angle_alpha   90.00
_cell.angle_beta   90.00
_cell.angle_gamma   90.00
#
_symmetry.space_group_name_H-M   'P 1'
#
loop_
_entity.id
_entity.type
_entity.pdbx_description
1 polymer ?
#
loop_
_entity_poly.entity_id
_entity_poly.type
_entity_poly.pdbx_seq_one_letter_code
_entity_poly.pdbx_strand_id
1 'polypeptide(L)'
;MIRSVHPLVTASFLLLVSLSFVDARQAGSGGKNFTYQQAFGRAAREYAGGEDTGILGRIPEITGWLDDQTYLETRLDPGSKTHKLIAVNASDGSERVFRDYAELRKRLPEGFDVERPAARSSGRVKRAVQPSGGSASN
;
A
#
# COMPACT_ATOMS: atom_id res chain seq x y z
N MET A 1 33.66 40.98 -65.57
CA MET A 1 34.72 41.95 -65.28
C MET A 1 34.37 42.70 -64.00
N ILE A 2 35.29 42.72 -63.01
CA ILE A 2 35.43 43.72 -61.92
C ILE A 2 34.33 43.66 -60.82
N ARG A 3 34.57 42.94 -59.70
CA ARG A 3 35.11 43.40 -58.38
C ARG A 3 34.26 44.46 -57.65
N SER A 4 33.85 44.16 -56.40
CA SER A 4 33.83 45.07 -55.22
C SER A 4 33.07 44.43 -54.04
N VAL A 5 33.77 43.91 -53.01
CA VAL A 5 34.22 44.49 -51.71
C VAL A 5 33.21 44.37 -50.54
N HIS A 6 33.49 43.42 -49.62
CA HIS A 6 33.62 43.49 -48.13
C HIS A 6 32.82 44.52 -47.28
N PRO A 7 32.75 44.42 -45.92
CA PRO A 7 32.76 43.29 -44.98
C PRO A 7 31.84 43.47 -43.72
N LEU A 8 31.61 42.39 -42.97
CA LEU A 8 31.84 42.27 -41.51
C LEU A 8 31.39 43.45 -40.60
N VAL A 9 30.16 43.41 -40.10
CA VAL A 9 29.77 44.12 -38.85
C VAL A 9 28.69 43.29 -38.14
N THR A 10 28.68 43.35 -36.80
CA THR A 10 27.67 42.81 -35.86
C THR A 10 27.79 41.36 -35.39
N ALA A 11 29.00 40.96 -34.98
CA ALA A 11 29.18 39.88 -33.99
C ALA A 11 29.83 40.45 -32.72
N SER A 12 29.11 41.30 -31.97
CA SER A 12 29.61 41.84 -30.70
C SER A 12 28.50 42.38 -29.79
N PHE A 13 27.46 41.58 -29.55
CA PHE A 13 26.39 41.92 -28.58
C PHE A 13 25.88 40.70 -27.81
N LEU A 14 26.77 39.75 -27.48
CA LEU A 14 26.40 38.50 -26.82
C LEU A 14 27.47 38.02 -25.82
N LEU A 15 28.08 38.95 -25.07
CA LEU A 15 29.11 38.60 -24.08
C LEU A 15 29.10 39.49 -22.82
N LEU A 16 27.93 39.87 -22.31
CA LEU A 16 27.83 40.72 -21.10
C LEU A 16 26.60 40.42 -20.22
N VAL A 17 26.13 39.16 -20.21
CA VAL A 17 25.05 38.68 -19.31
C VAL A 17 25.40 37.30 -18.76
N SER A 18 26.58 37.14 -18.14
CA SER A 18 26.98 35.85 -17.55
C SER A 18 27.68 35.95 -16.20
N LEU A 19 27.77 37.13 -15.58
CA LEU A 19 28.59 37.34 -14.37
C LEU A 19 27.81 37.79 -13.12
N SER A 20 26.58 37.31 -12.89
CA SER A 20 25.82 37.70 -11.68
C SER A 20 25.05 36.58 -10.96
N PHE A 21 25.41 35.31 -11.13
CA PHE A 21 24.74 34.20 -10.45
C PHE A 21 25.67 33.31 -9.62
N VAL A 22 26.66 33.90 -8.93
CA VAL A 22 27.49 33.19 -7.94
C VAL A 22 27.36 33.88 -6.59
N ASP A 23 26.16 33.88 -6.00
CA ASP A 23 26.00 34.16 -4.56
C ASP A 23 24.61 33.74 -4.07
N ALA A 24 24.37 32.43 -3.90
CA ALA A 24 23.24 31.93 -3.11
C ALA A 24 23.32 30.43 -2.78
N ARG A 25 24.47 29.88 -2.35
CA ARG A 25 24.51 28.52 -1.77
C ARG A 25 25.44 28.39 -0.57
N GLN A 26 25.20 29.19 0.45
CA GLN A 26 25.55 28.84 1.84
C GLN A 26 24.33 29.03 2.74
N ALA A 27 23.23 28.36 2.42
CA ALA A 27 22.28 27.99 3.46
C ALA A 27 22.90 26.80 4.18
N GLY A 28 23.52 27.07 5.34
CA GLY A 28 24.13 26.04 6.17
C GLY A 28 23.18 24.86 6.36
N SER A 29 23.68 23.67 6.07
CA SER A 29 23.05 22.43 6.53
C SER A 29 23.22 22.36 8.05
N GLY A 30 22.49 23.21 8.78
CA GLY A 30 22.23 22.99 10.19
C GLY A 30 21.50 21.66 10.26
N GLY A 31 22.22 20.60 10.63
CA GLY A 31 21.66 19.28 10.84
C GLY A 31 20.59 19.41 11.91
N LYS A 32 19.34 19.54 11.46
CA LYS A 32 18.19 19.54 12.36
C LYS A 32 18.14 18.13 12.94
N ASN A 33 18.59 17.99 14.17
CA ASN A 33 18.45 16.75 14.93
C ASN A 33 16.96 16.56 15.21
N PHE A 34 16.27 15.85 14.33
CA PHE A 34 14.90 15.43 14.56
C PHE A 34 14.90 14.38 15.64
N THR A 35 14.16 14.62 16.72
CA THR A 35 13.97 13.59 17.75
C THR A 35 13.10 12.47 17.18
N TYR A 36 13.28 11.24 17.68
CA TYR A 36 12.45 10.10 17.29
C TYR A 36 10.95 10.42 17.37
N GLN A 37 10.55 11.18 18.39
CA GLN A 37 9.15 11.57 18.59
C GLN A 37 8.66 12.62 17.57
N GLN A 38 9.54 13.47 17.03
CA GLN A 38 9.19 14.39 15.95
C GLN A 38 9.13 13.69 14.59
N ALA A 39 10.00 12.71 14.35
CA ALA A 39 10.02 11.95 13.10
C ALA A 39 8.89 10.89 13.03
N PHE A 40 8.60 10.21 14.16
CA PHE A 40 7.72 9.05 14.20
C PHE A 40 6.52 9.17 15.17
N GLY A 41 6.50 10.18 16.05
CA GLY A 41 5.40 10.36 17.02
C GLY A 41 4.07 10.78 16.39
N ARG A 42 4.08 11.28 15.14
CA ARG A 42 2.85 11.50 14.35
C ARG A 42 2.33 10.19 13.74
N ALA A 43 3.22 9.38 13.15
CA ALA A 43 2.84 8.09 12.58
C ALA A 43 2.16 7.17 13.62
N ALA A 44 2.63 7.19 14.87
CA ALA A 44 2.04 6.38 15.94
C ALA A 44 0.59 6.78 16.35
N ARG A 45 0.15 8.02 16.09
CA ARG A 45 -1.20 8.49 16.46
C ARG A 45 -2.24 8.24 15.37
N GLU A 46 -1.80 8.00 14.14
CA GLU A 46 -2.66 7.84 12.97
C GLU A 46 -3.14 6.39 12.77
N TYR A 47 -2.45 5.42 13.39
CA TYR A 47 -2.89 4.02 13.49
C TYR A 47 -4.28 3.83 14.15
N ALA A 48 -4.84 4.87 14.76
CA ALA A 48 -6.15 4.85 15.42
C ALA A 48 -7.34 5.31 14.54
N GLY A 49 -7.14 5.56 13.23
CA GLY A 49 -8.27 5.70 12.28
C GLY A 49 -8.50 7.09 11.69
N GLY A 50 -7.44 7.79 11.29
CA GLY A 50 -7.52 9.05 10.53
C GLY A 50 -6.66 8.98 9.27
N GLU A 51 -7.06 9.70 8.22
CA GLU A 51 -6.49 9.74 6.87
C GLU A 51 -4.94 9.71 6.82
N ASP A 52 -4.38 8.77 6.06
CA ASP A 52 -2.94 8.51 5.89
C ASP A 52 -2.10 9.78 5.62
N THR A 53 -1.33 10.24 6.60
CA THR A 53 -0.23 11.21 6.42
C THR A 53 1.14 10.64 6.85
N GLY A 54 1.26 9.32 6.96
CA GLY A 54 2.51 8.59 7.17
C GLY A 54 3.29 8.31 5.88
N ILE A 55 4.63 8.30 5.95
CA ILE A 55 5.53 7.95 4.83
C ILE A 55 5.30 6.52 4.34
N LEU A 56 4.86 5.65 5.25
CA LEU A 56 4.36 4.31 4.95
C LEU A 56 2.84 4.43 5.05
N GLY A 57 2.13 4.45 3.92
CA GLY A 57 0.66 4.44 3.94
C GLY A 57 0.11 3.22 4.69
N ARG A 58 -1.22 3.11 4.78
CA ARG A 58 -1.89 2.03 5.52
C ARG A 58 -1.34 0.65 5.13
N ILE A 59 -0.76 -0.05 6.11
CA ILE A 59 -0.37 -1.45 5.95
C ILE A 59 -1.66 -2.27 5.71
N PRO A 60 -1.73 -3.07 4.64
CA PRO A 60 -2.91 -3.86 4.35
C PRO A 60 -3.17 -4.90 5.45
N GLU A 61 -4.43 -5.01 5.86
CA GLU A 61 -4.86 -6.01 6.84
C GLU A 61 -5.21 -7.32 6.11
N ILE A 62 -4.22 -8.21 5.98
CA ILE A 62 -4.39 -9.51 5.34
C ILE A 62 -5.09 -10.48 6.29
N THR A 63 -6.29 -10.92 5.92
CA THR A 63 -7.12 -11.85 6.71
C THR A 63 -6.85 -13.32 6.40
N GLY A 64 -6.27 -13.61 5.23
CA GLY A 64 -5.92 -14.97 4.81
C GLY A 64 -5.62 -15.08 3.32
N TRP A 65 -5.27 -16.27 2.89
CA TRP A 65 -5.07 -16.62 1.47
C TRP A 65 -6.31 -17.33 0.93
N LEU A 66 -6.77 -16.92 -0.25
CA LEU A 66 -7.84 -17.59 -0.98
C LEU A 66 -7.30 -18.76 -1.79
N ASP A 67 -6.13 -18.58 -2.40
CA ASP A 67 -5.36 -19.56 -3.17
C ASP A 67 -3.87 -19.16 -3.17
N ASP A 68 -3.03 -19.85 -3.95
CA ASP A 68 -1.58 -19.62 -4.00
C ASP A 68 -1.18 -18.26 -4.57
N GLN A 69 -2.09 -17.55 -5.24
CA GLN A 69 -1.82 -16.27 -5.90
C GLN A 69 -2.65 -15.13 -5.32
N THR A 70 -3.70 -15.41 -4.56
CA THR A 70 -4.69 -14.42 -4.14
C THR A 70 -4.83 -14.40 -2.63
N TYR A 71 -4.65 -13.22 -2.03
CA TYR A 71 -4.88 -12.99 -0.61
C TYR A 71 -6.09 -12.08 -0.38
N LEU A 72 -6.61 -12.09 0.84
CA LEU A 72 -7.83 -11.38 1.24
C LEU A 72 -7.47 -10.21 2.16
N GLU A 73 -7.89 -9.01 1.79
CA GLU A 73 -7.71 -7.77 2.57
C GLU A 73 -9.03 -7.23 3.09
N THR A 74 -9.02 -6.76 4.34
CA THR A 74 -10.14 -5.96 4.88
C THR A 74 -9.86 -4.48 4.69
N ARG A 75 -10.76 -3.80 3.96
CA ARG A 75 -10.70 -2.34 3.78
C ARG A 75 -11.95 -1.68 4.33
N LEU A 76 -11.77 -0.52 4.97
CA LEU A 76 -12.87 0.33 5.37
C LEU A 76 -13.32 1.15 4.15
N ASP A 77 -14.59 1.07 3.80
CA ASP A 77 -15.16 1.94 2.78
C ASP A 77 -15.39 3.34 3.39
N PRO A 78 -14.78 4.40 2.84
CA PRO A 78 -14.89 5.75 3.41
C PRO A 78 -16.31 6.31 3.33
N GLY A 79 -17.13 5.86 2.37
CA GLY A 79 -18.50 6.34 2.18
C GLY A 79 -19.49 5.69 3.14
N SER A 80 -19.40 4.37 3.33
CA SER A 80 -20.36 3.63 4.17
C SER A 80 -19.88 3.37 5.60
N LYS A 81 -18.59 3.61 5.90
CA LYS A 81 -17.93 3.20 7.16
C LYS A 81 -18.08 1.70 7.45
N THR A 82 -18.33 0.89 6.43
CA THR A 82 -18.41 -0.57 6.56
C THR A 82 -17.14 -1.19 6.01
N HIS A 83 -16.72 -2.30 6.60
CA HIS A 83 -15.66 -3.09 6.02
C HIS A 83 -16.12 -3.76 4.71
N LYS A 84 -15.19 -3.96 3.79
CA LYS A 84 -15.31 -4.78 2.58
C LYS A 84 -14.15 -5.74 2.54
N LEU A 85 -14.41 -6.95 2.07
CA LEU A 85 -13.37 -7.97 1.87
C LEU A 85 -12.98 -7.96 0.40
N ILE A 86 -11.73 -7.65 0.12
CA ILE A 86 -11.18 -7.55 -1.23
C ILE A 86 -10.23 -8.74 -1.46
N ALA A 87 -10.35 -9.38 -2.61
CA ALA A 87 -9.37 -10.34 -3.07
C ALA A 87 -8.33 -9.62 -3.93
N VAL A 88 -7.06 -9.79 -3.59
CA VAL A 88 -5.92 -9.15 -4.26
C VAL A 88 -4.98 -10.23 -4.77
N ASN A 89 -4.66 -10.17 -6.06
CA ASN A 89 -3.66 -11.05 -6.66
C ASN A 89 -2.25 -10.53 -6.32
N ALA A 90 -1.44 -11.37 -5.70
CA ALA A 90 -0.10 -11.04 -5.23
C ALA A 90 0.92 -10.80 -6.36
N SER A 91 0.65 -11.32 -7.57
CA SER A 91 1.57 -11.21 -8.70
C SER A 91 1.44 -9.88 -9.46
N ASP A 92 0.21 -9.39 -9.63
CA ASP A 92 -0.10 -8.21 -10.45
C ASP A 92 -0.81 -7.07 -9.69
N GLY A 93 -1.22 -7.32 -8.43
CA GLY A 93 -1.94 -6.37 -7.61
C GLY A 93 -3.39 -6.13 -8.06
N SER A 94 -3.93 -6.94 -8.98
CA SER A 94 -5.31 -6.81 -9.41
C SER A 94 -6.28 -7.12 -8.27
N GLU A 95 -7.34 -6.31 -8.18
CA GLU A 95 -8.27 -6.33 -7.06
C GLU A 95 -9.69 -6.63 -7.53
N ARG A 96 -10.43 -7.40 -6.74
CA ARG A 96 -11.88 -7.57 -6.91
C ARG A 96 -12.58 -7.68 -5.57
N VAL A 97 -13.82 -7.19 -5.49
CA VAL A 97 -14.65 -7.36 -4.30
C VAL A 97 -14.94 -8.85 -4.10
N PHE A 98 -14.51 -9.40 -2.97
CA PHE A 98 -14.81 -10.77 -2.59
C PHE A 98 -16.10 -10.83 -1.76
N ARG A 99 -16.29 -9.90 -0.80
CA ARG A 99 -17.56 -9.71 -0.08
C ARG A 99 -17.86 -8.23 0.14
N ASP A 100 -19.07 -7.83 -0.27
CA ASP A 100 -19.67 -6.55 0.07
C ASP A 100 -20.65 -6.74 1.23
N TYR A 101 -20.23 -6.42 2.45
CA TYR A 101 -21.05 -6.60 3.64
C TYR A 101 -22.26 -5.66 3.67
N ALA A 102 -22.17 -4.48 3.04
CA ALA A 102 -23.29 -3.56 2.97
C ALA A 102 -24.40 -4.11 2.07
N GLU A 103 -24.05 -4.68 0.91
CA GLU A 103 -25.00 -5.34 0.03
C GLU A 103 -25.57 -6.63 0.62
N LEU A 104 -24.75 -7.42 1.32
CA LEU A 104 -25.22 -8.64 1.99
C LEU A 104 -26.22 -8.32 3.10
N ARG A 105 -25.97 -7.29 3.91
CA ARG A 105 -26.85 -6.90 5.01
C ARG A 105 -28.24 -6.45 4.52
N LYS A 106 -28.34 -5.82 3.35
CA LYS A 106 -29.63 -5.45 2.73
C LYS A 106 -30.49 -6.66 2.34
N ARG A 107 -29.87 -7.82 2.11
CA ARG A 107 -30.54 -9.04 1.65
C ARG A 107 -30.86 -10.02 2.77
N LEU A 108 -30.40 -9.75 3.99
CA LEU A 108 -30.57 -10.64 5.12
C LEU A 108 -31.66 -10.14 6.08
N PRO A 109 -32.34 -11.05 6.79
CA PRO A 109 -33.27 -10.67 7.84
C PRO A 109 -32.61 -9.83 8.94
N GLU A 110 -33.41 -9.01 9.61
CA GLU A 110 -32.94 -8.28 10.79
C GLU A 110 -32.39 -9.24 11.86
N GLY A 111 -31.34 -8.82 12.56
CA GLY A 111 -30.65 -9.64 13.57
C GLY A 111 -29.57 -10.57 13.03
N PHE A 112 -29.42 -10.71 11.71
CA PHE A 112 -28.30 -11.44 11.12
C PHE A 112 -27.04 -10.57 11.05
N ASP A 113 -25.95 -11.03 11.66
CA ASP A 113 -24.67 -10.34 11.62
C ASP A 113 -23.71 -11.00 10.61
N VAL A 114 -23.49 -10.33 9.49
CA VAL A 114 -22.59 -10.78 8.41
C VAL A 114 -21.11 -10.68 8.75
N GLU A 115 -20.76 -9.85 9.73
CA GLU A 115 -19.37 -9.65 10.17
C GLU A 115 -18.97 -10.70 11.20
N ARG A 116 -19.95 -11.37 11.81
CA ARG A 116 -19.69 -12.41 12.80
C ARG A 116 -19.17 -13.68 12.11
N PRO A 117 -17.99 -14.20 12.50
CA PRO A 117 -17.49 -15.47 11.99
C PRO A 117 -18.50 -16.59 12.28
N ALA A 118 -18.72 -17.47 11.31
CA ALA A 118 -19.48 -18.69 11.53
C ALA A 118 -18.81 -19.49 12.67
N ALA A 119 -19.62 -19.98 13.61
CA ALA A 119 -19.12 -20.75 14.74
C ALA A 119 -18.30 -21.95 14.22
N ARG A 120 -17.04 -22.02 14.63
CA ARG A 120 -16.16 -23.15 14.28
C ARG A 120 -16.54 -24.33 15.18
N SER A 121 -17.10 -25.38 14.61
CA SER A 121 -17.29 -26.64 15.35
C SER A 121 -15.92 -27.28 15.59
N SER A 122 -15.59 -27.58 16.85
CA SER A 122 -14.32 -28.19 17.27
C SER A 122 -14.32 -29.71 17.06
N GLY A 123 -14.87 -30.17 15.93
CA GLY A 123 -15.04 -31.57 15.57
C GLY A 123 -13.69 -32.29 15.49
N ARG A 124 -13.21 -32.80 16.62
CA ARG A 124 -12.03 -33.65 16.72
C ARG A 124 -12.32 -34.97 16.01
N VAL A 125 -11.90 -35.11 14.76
CA VAL A 125 -11.89 -36.39 14.06
C VAL A 125 -10.89 -37.31 14.79
N LYS A 126 -11.38 -38.18 15.67
CA LYS A 126 -10.59 -39.29 16.23
C LYS A 126 -10.24 -40.22 15.07
N ARG A 127 -9.04 -40.06 14.50
CA ARG A 127 -8.48 -41.03 13.58
C ARG A 127 -8.18 -42.29 14.39
N ALA A 128 -9.02 -43.31 14.27
CA ALA A 128 -8.72 -44.63 14.81
C ALA A 128 -7.50 -45.15 14.05
N VAL A 129 -6.34 -45.15 14.71
CA VAL A 129 -5.14 -45.84 14.22
C VAL A 129 -5.47 -47.32 14.26
N GLN A 130 -5.75 -47.91 13.10
CA GLN A 130 -5.92 -49.35 12.97
C GLN A 130 -4.51 -49.98 12.96
N PRO A 131 -4.13 -50.77 13.98
CA PRO A 131 -2.81 -51.41 13.96
C PRO A 131 -2.79 -52.43 12.83
N SER A 132 -1.93 -52.21 11.83
CA SER A 132 -1.64 -53.20 10.80
C SER A 132 -0.96 -54.39 11.46
N GLY A 133 -1.74 -55.43 11.74
CA GLY A 133 -1.24 -56.71 12.21
C GLY A 133 -0.31 -57.31 11.17
N GLY A 134 0.99 -57.20 11.41
CA GLY A 134 2.02 -57.94 10.71
C GLY A 134 1.90 -59.42 11.06
N SER A 135 1.28 -60.19 10.18
CA SER A 135 1.36 -61.65 10.22
C SER A 135 2.72 -62.05 9.66
N ALA A 136 3.70 -62.24 10.54
CA ALA A 136 4.96 -62.89 10.18
C ALA A 136 4.74 -64.41 10.28
N SER A 137 4.73 -65.06 9.14
CA SER A 137 4.78 -66.50 9.00
C SER A 137 6.23 -66.97 9.16
N ASN A 138 6.48 -67.95 10.03
CA ASN A 138 7.60 -68.88 9.91
C ASN A 138 7.24 -70.18 10.62
#